data_AF-A0A3D1BJN0-F1
#
_entry.id   AF-A0A3D1BJN0-F1
#
_cell.length_a   1.000
_cell.length_b   1.000
_cell.length_c   1.000
_cell.angle_alpha   90.00
_cell.angle_beta   90.00
_cell.angle_gamma   90.00
#
_symmetry.space_group_name_H-M   'P 1'
#
loop_
_entity.id
_entity.type
_entity.pdbx_description
1 polymer ?
#
loop_
_entity_poly.entity_id
_entity_poly.type
_entity_poly.pdbx_seq_one_letter_code
_entity_poly.pdbx_strand_id
1 'polypeptide(L)'
;MIDKKKPLFMISVVAEMFGIHPQTLRLYEREGFLRPTRVKRLRLYSQEDVERIRMILRLTKEMGVNRAGVDIILRMRQRLDAMHRKMEEMMNYLENDIRKKFEEQIKKAFFEE
;
A
#
# COMPACT_ATOMS: atom_id res chain seq x y z
N MET A 1 -0.12 10.81 -14.01
CA MET A 1 -0.06 10.34 -12.61
C MET A 1 1.31 9.75 -12.35
N ILE A 2 2.00 10.16 -11.28
CA ILE A 2 3.28 9.56 -10.88
C ILE A 2 2.98 8.18 -10.30
N ASP A 3 3.55 7.12 -10.88
CA ASP A 3 3.48 5.76 -10.31
C ASP A 3 4.14 5.77 -8.93
N LYS A 4 3.32 5.65 -7.87
CA LYS A 4 3.77 5.72 -6.47
C LYS A 4 4.75 4.59 -6.10
N LYS A 5 4.77 3.50 -6.87
CA LYS A 5 5.68 2.36 -6.64
C LYS A 5 7.02 2.53 -7.34
N LYS A 6 7.15 3.51 -8.25
CA LYS A 6 8.42 3.77 -8.93
C LYS A 6 9.47 4.21 -7.90
N PRO A 7 10.59 3.50 -7.77
CA PRO A 7 11.61 3.82 -6.78
C PRO A 7 12.47 4.99 -7.29
N LEU A 8 12.39 6.14 -6.63
CA LEU A 8 12.97 7.41 -7.10
C LEU A 8 13.93 8.04 -6.08
N PHE A 9 13.79 7.74 -4.79
CA PHE A 9 14.50 8.44 -3.72
C PHE A 9 15.67 7.61 -3.18
N MET A 10 16.85 8.20 -3.04
CA MET A 10 18.00 7.54 -2.39
C MET A 10 17.87 7.56 -0.86
N ILE A 11 18.54 6.63 -0.17
CA ILE A 11 18.54 6.57 1.30
C ILE A 11 18.96 7.89 1.97
N SER A 12 19.90 8.61 1.38
CA SER A 12 20.35 9.93 1.87
C SER A 12 19.23 10.95 1.84
N VAL A 13 18.55 11.07 0.70
CA VAL A 13 17.41 11.98 0.51
C VAL A 13 16.28 11.63 1.49
N VAL A 14 15.97 10.34 1.64
CA VAL A 14 14.92 9.89 2.57
C VAL A 14 15.29 10.16 4.02
N ALA A 15 16.55 9.93 4.41
CA ALA A 15 17.04 10.23 5.75
C ALA A 15 16.90 11.73 6.08
N GLU A 16 17.27 12.60 5.13
CA GLU A 16 17.14 14.05 5.25
C GLU A 16 15.68 14.50 5.35
N MET A 17 14.79 13.97 4.49
CA MET A 17 13.35 14.28 4.50
C MET A 17 12.69 14.06 5.87
N PHE A 18 13.16 13.07 6.63
CA PHE A 18 12.59 12.71 7.93
C PHE A 18 13.46 13.12 9.13
N GLY A 19 14.60 13.78 8.89
CA GLY A 19 15.54 14.15 9.95
C GLY A 19 16.01 12.96 10.78
N ILE A 20 16.29 11.82 10.13
CA ILE A 20 16.76 10.59 10.80
C ILE A 20 18.09 10.12 10.24
N HIS A 21 18.85 9.39 11.05
CA HIS A 21 20.09 8.80 10.59
C HIS A 21 19.83 7.67 9.57
N PRO A 22 20.61 7.54 8.47
CA PRO A 22 20.46 6.45 7.50
C PRO A 22 20.51 5.03 8.11
N GLN A 23 21.20 4.88 9.26
CA GLN A 23 21.23 3.61 10.00
C GLN A 23 19.85 3.21 10.54
N THR A 24 18.99 4.18 10.87
CA THR A 24 17.61 3.93 11.31
C THR A 24 16.77 3.37 10.18
N LEU A 25 16.93 3.88 8.95
CA LEU A 25 16.28 3.30 7.76
C LEU A 25 16.78 1.87 7.49
N ARG A 26 18.09 1.65 7.59
CA ARG A 26 18.68 0.30 7.48
C ARG A 26 18.21 -0.65 8.57
N LEU A 27 17.90 -0.14 9.76
CA LEU A 27 17.28 -0.94 10.81
C LEU A 27 15.87 -1.35 10.41
N TYR A 28 15.02 -0.42 9.97
CA TYR A 28 13.66 -0.74 9.53
C TYR A 28 13.62 -1.72 8.35
N GLU A 29 14.61 -1.69 7.47
CA GLU A 29 14.76 -2.71 6.42
C GLU A 29 15.12 -4.08 6.95
N ARG A 30 16.04 -4.17 7.93
CA ARG A 30 16.43 -5.43 8.55
C ARG A 30 15.26 -6.07 9.32
N GLU A 31 14.46 -5.24 9.96
CA GLU A 31 13.21 -5.67 10.63
C GLU A 31 12.09 -6.01 9.62
N GLY A 32 12.33 -5.82 8.32
CA GLY A 32 11.38 -6.15 7.26
C GLY A 32 10.24 -5.14 7.08
N PHE A 33 10.27 -4.01 7.80
CA PHE A 33 9.27 -2.96 7.70
C PHE A 33 9.34 -2.20 6.39
N LEU A 34 10.52 -2.17 5.75
CA LEU A 34 10.75 -1.53 4.46
C LEU A 34 11.38 -2.52 3.49
N ARG A 35 10.97 -2.46 2.22
CA ARG A 35 11.51 -3.31 1.15
C ARG A 35 11.84 -2.47 -0.09
N PRO A 36 12.80 -1.55 0.02
CA PRO A 36 13.15 -0.68 -1.09
C PRO A 36 13.83 -1.48 -2.22
N THR A 37 13.66 -0.99 -3.44
CA THR A 37 14.20 -1.62 -4.63
C THR A 37 15.70 -1.37 -4.72
N ARG A 38 16.48 -2.42 -5.02
CA ARG A 38 17.90 -2.27 -5.34
C ARG A 38 18.07 -2.12 -6.85
N VAL A 39 18.61 -0.99 -7.27
CA VAL A 39 19.02 -0.75 -8.67
C VAL A 39 20.53 -0.67 -8.68
N LYS A 40 21.17 -1.69 -9.26
CA LYS A 40 22.64 -1.93 -9.15
C LYS A 40 23.06 -2.01 -7.67
N ARG A 41 23.80 -1.00 -7.19
CA ARG A 41 24.27 -0.88 -5.80
C ARG A 41 23.46 0.11 -4.96
N LEU A 42 22.52 0.82 -5.58
CA LEU A 42 21.74 1.88 -4.93
C LEU A 42 20.43 1.33 -4.39
N ARG A 43 20.09 1.78 -3.18
CA ARG A 43 18.80 1.53 -2.56
C ARG A 43 17.89 2.70 -2.87
N LEU A 44 16.82 2.42 -3.61
CA LEU A 44 15.85 3.39 -4.05
C LEU A 44 14.50 3.12 -3.39
N TYR A 45 13.95 4.15 -2.77
CA TYR A 45 12.65 4.14 -2.12
C TYR A 45 11.63 4.75 -3.07
N SER A 46 10.46 4.14 -3.09
CA SER A 46 9.29 4.63 -3.79
C SER A 46 8.54 5.67 -2.94
N GLN A 47 7.53 6.31 -3.52
CA GLN A 47 6.64 7.19 -2.74
C GLN A 47 5.87 6.38 -1.67
N GLU A 48 5.49 5.14 -1.98
CA GLU A 48 4.86 4.23 -1.02
C GLU A 48 5.78 3.91 0.17
N ASP A 49 7.07 3.70 -0.08
CA ASP A 49 8.05 3.52 1.00
C ASP A 49 8.15 4.77 1.88
N VAL A 50 8.13 5.97 1.29
CA VAL A 50 8.17 7.24 2.04
C VAL A 50 6.94 7.39 2.93
N GLU A 51 5.75 7.10 2.41
CA GLU A 51 4.50 7.09 3.21
C GLU A 51 4.57 6.06 4.36
N ARG A 52 5.17 4.89 4.10
CA ARG A 52 5.38 3.84 5.11
C ARG A 52 6.37 4.25 6.19
N ILE A 53 7.47 4.91 5.83
CA ILE A 53 8.46 5.45 6.79
C ILE A 53 7.81 6.47 7.71
N ARG A 54 7.00 7.39 7.15
CA ARG A 54 6.25 8.37 7.93
C ARG A 54 5.39 7.70 9.00
N MET A 55 4.67 6.64 8.62
CA MET A 55 3.85 5.88 9.56
C MET A 55 4.68 5.19 10.65
N ILE A 56 5.79 4.55 10.29
CA ILE A 56 6.68 3.90 11.27
C ILE A 56 7.23 4.92 12.27
N LEU A 57 7.64 6.09 11.79
CA LEU A 57 8.13 7.17 12.64
C LEU A 57 7.05 7.69 13.58
N ARG A 58 5.83 7.89 13.10
CA ARG A 58 4.69 8.26 13.95
C ARG A 58 4.45 7.23 15.06
N LEU A 59 4.40 5.95 14.70
CA LEU A 59 4.19 4.87 15.67
C LEU A 59 5.31 4.83 16.73
N THR A 60 6.56 4.96 16.30
CA THR A 60 7.72 4.81 17.20
C THR A 60 8.04 6.07 18.01
N LYS A 61 8.05 7.25 17.37
CA LYS A 61 8.45 8.52 18.01
C LYS A 61 7.30 9.23 18.72
N GLU A 62 6.11 9.26 18.13
CA GLU A 62 4.97 9.99 18.71
C GLU A 62 4.16 9.12 19.66
N MET A 63 3.95 7.84 19.31
CA MET A 63 3.08 6.93 20.06
C MET A 63 3.83 5.94 20.97
N GLY A 64 5.16 5.96 20.96
CA GLY A 64 5.99 5.08 21.80
C GLY A 64 5.84 3.58 21.50
N VAL A 65 5.30 3.22 20.33
CA VAL A 65 5.09 1.82 19.95
C VAL A 65 6.45 1.15 19.70
N ASN A 66 6.66 0.00 20.33
CA ASN A 66 7.88 -0.78 20.12
C ASN A 66 7.92 -1.45 18.74
N ARG A 67 9.05 -2.06 18.40
CA ARG A 67 9.25 -2.69 17.08
C ARG A 67 8.25 -3.81 16.79
N ALA A 68 7.97 -4.68 17.75
CA ALA A 68 7.01 -5.76 17.59
C ALA A 68 5.59 -5.22 17.33
N GLY A 69 5.21 -4.14 18.00
CA GLY A 69 3.94 -3.46 17.76
C GLY A 69 3.85 -2.87 16.36
N VAL A 70 4.92 -2.21 15.88
CA VAL A 70 4.98 -1.68 14.50
C VAL A 70 4.79 -2.80 13.48
N ASP A 71 5.48 -3.93 13.67
CA ASP A 71 5.38 -5.09 12.79
C ASP A 71 3.94 -5.63 12.68
N ILE A 72 3.26 -5.79 13.84
CA ILE A 72 1.87 -6.23 13.90
C ILE A 72 0.95 -5.23 13.19
N ILE A 73 1.09 -3.94 13.49
CA ILE A 73 0.25 -2.88 12.90
C ILE A 73 0.42 -2.85 11.37
N LEU A 74 1.66 -2.96 10.87
CA LEU A 74 1.92 -2.96 9.43
C LEU A 74 1.32 -4.19 8.74
N ARG A 75 1.38 -5.38 9.36
CA ARG A 75 0.71 -6.59 8.84
C ARG A 75 -0.81 -6.45 8.85
N MET A 76 -1.39 -5.93 9.93
CA MET A 76 -2.83 -5.69 10.04
C MET A 76 -3.31 -4.75 8.93
N ARG A 77 -2.59 -3.65 8.70
CA ARG A 77 -2.89 -2.73 7.60
C ARG A 77 -2.85 -3.41 6.24
N GLN A 78 -1.82 -4.21 5.95
CA GLN A 78 -1.75 -4.97 4.70
C GLN A 78 -2.92 -5.93 4.50
N ARG A 79 -3.37 -6.57 5.59
CA ARG A 79 -4.55 -7.45 5.55
C ARG A 79 -5.83 -6.67 5.30
N LEU A 80 -6.01 -5.50 5.94
CA LEU A 80 -7.14 -4.61 5.68
C LEU A 80 -7.17 -4.13 4.23
N ASP A 81 -6.03 -3.68 3.70
CA ASP A 81 -5.93 -3.24 2.29
C ASP A 81 -6.26 -4.39 1.32
N ALA A 82 -5.85 -5.62 1.64
CA ALA A 82 -6.21 -6.80 0.85
C ALA A 82 -7.69 -7.15 0.95
N MET A 83 -8.30 -7.00 2.13
CA MET A 83 -9.74 -7.20 2.32
C MET A 83 -10.56 -6.15 1.56
N HIS A 84 -10.15 -4.87 1.60
CA HIS A 84 -10.82 -3.82 0.84
C HIS A 84 -10.76 -4.08 -0.67
N ARG A 85 -9.61 -4.49 -1.21
CA ARG A 85 -9.50 -4.85 -2.64
C ARG A 85 -10.44 -6.00 -3.02
N LYS A 86 -10.50 -7.05 -2.20
CA LYS A 86 -11.44 -8.18 -2.43
C LYS A 86 -12.89 -7.74 -2.37
N MET A 87 -13.23 -6.84 -1.44
CA MET A 87 -14.59 -6.31 -1.33
C MET A 87 -14.94 -5.47 -2.56
N GLU A 88 -14.03 -4.64 -3.05
CA GLU A 88 -14.20 -3.86 -4.28
C GLU A 88 -14.38 -4.77 -5.50
N GLU A 89 -13.55 -5.81 -5.64
CA GLU A 89 -13.70 -6.83 -6.69
C GLU A 89 -15.07 -7.52 -6.63
N MET A 90 -15.53 -7.90 -5.44
CA MET A 90 -16.83 -8.54 -5.24
C MET A 90 -18.00 -7.59 -5.56
N MET A 91 -17.92 -6.33 -5.15
CA MET A 91 -18.93 -5.32 -5.47
C MET A 91 -19.01 -5.07 -6.97
N ASN A 92 -17.85 -4.96 -7.65
CA ASN A 92 -17.80 -4.81 -9.10
C ASN A 92 -18.38 -6.04 -9.82
N TYR A 93 -18.16 -7.25 -9.29
CA TYR A 93 -18.77 -8.47 -9.83
C TYR A 93 -20.29 -8.43 -9.70
N LEU A 94 -20.81 -8.09 -8.52
CA LEU A 94 -22.25 -7.97 -8.27
C LEU A 94 -22.92 -6.91 -9.16
N GLU A 95 -22.30 -5.73 -9.31
CA GLU A 95 -22.81 -4.67 -10.18
C GLU A 95 -22.93 -5.15 -11.63
N ASN A 96 -21.90 -5.83 -12.14
CA ASN A 96 -21.91 -6.35 -13.50
C ASN A 96 -22.92 -7.49 -13.69
N ASP A 97 -23.11 -8.35 -12.70
CA ASP A 97 -24.13 -9.42 -12.74
C ASP A 97 -25.54 -8.84 -12.77
N ILE A 98 -25.82 -7.85 -11.90
CA ILE A 98 -27.11 -7.15 -11.87
C ILE A 98 -27.37 -6.45 -13.21
N ARG A 99 -26.37 -5.74 -13.77
CA ARG A 99 -26.48 -5.07 -15.07
C ARG A 99 -26.85 -6.05 -16.18
N LYS A 100 -26.15 -7.19 -16.27
CA LYS A 100 -26.43 -8.22 -17.28
C LYS A 100 -27.84 -8.79 -17.17
N LYS A 101 -28.30 -9.12 -15.96
CA LYS A 101 -29.66 -9.65 -15.74
C LYS A 101 -30.73 -8.63 -16.14
N PHE A 102 -30.49 -7.35 -15.85
CA PHE A 102 -31.41 -6.28 -16.25
C PHE A 102 -31.47 -6.11 -17.78
N GLU A 103 -30.32 -6.14 -18.46
CA GLU A 103 -30.26 -6.12 -19.93
C GLU A 103 -30.98 -7.31 -20.57
N GLU A 104 -30.83 -8.51 -20.01
CA GLU A 104 -31.54 -9.71 -20.48
C GLU A 104 -33.06 -9.60 -20.28
N GLN A 105 -33.51 -9.07 -19.14
CA GLN A 105 -34.94 -8.85 -18.89
C GLN A 105 -35.54 -7.81 -19.84
N ILE A 106 -34.83 -6.69 -20.07
CA ILE A 106 -35.24 -5.69 -21.07
C ILE A 106 -35.36 -6.35 -22.44
N LYS A 107 -34.34 -7.08 -22.90
CA LYS A 107 -34.41 -7.75 -24.22
C LYS A 107 -35.60 -8.70 -24.32
N LYS A 108 -35.89 -9.50 -23.29
CA LYS A 108 -37.07 -10.36 -23.32
C LYS A 108 -38.37 -9.56 -23.40
N ALA A 109 -38.50 -8.49 -22.64
CA ALA A 109 -39.70 -7.65 -22.63
C ALA A 109 -39.95 -6.89 -23.95
N PHE A 110 -38.91 -6.56 -24.71
CA PHE A 110 -39.02 -5.78 -25.96
C PHE A 110 -38.97 -6.62 -27.24
N PHE A 111 -38.56 -7.90 -27.19
CA PHE A 111 -38.42 -8.78 -28.37
C PHE A 111 -39.36 -10.01 -28.34
N GLU A 112 -40.28 -10.11 -27.38
CA GLU A 112 -41.36 -11.12 -27.33
C GLU A 112 -42.76 -10.55 -27.69
N GLU A 113 -42.81 -9.60 -28.64
CA GLU A 113 -44.00 -9.27 -29.47
C GLU A 113 -43.72 -9.62 -30.94
#